data_AF-A0A533ZRV5-F1
#
_entry.id   AF-A0A533ZRV5-F1
#
_cell.length_a   1.000
_cell.length_b   1.000
_cell.length_c   1.000
_cell.angle_alpha   90.00
_cell.angle_beta   90.00
_cell.angle_gamma   90.00
#
_symmetry.space_group_name_H-M   'P 1'
#
loop_
_entity.id
_entity.type
_entity.pdbx_description
1 polymer ?
#
loop_
_entity_poly.entity_id
_entity_poly.type
_entity_poly.pdbx_seq_one_letter_code
_entity_poly.pdbx_strand_id
1 'polypeptide(L)'
;MPSETRAGVHAMEAQGVSKNPWVAGILSGVLPGLGQFYNRQWGKGVGFLLGVVITIVVLLSSVNLDALQRAAESGTPPDNIGLLFSLAIVSLAIAVWSIADAAWTANRSQM
;
A
#
# COMPACT_ATOMS: atom_id res chain seq x y z
N MET A 1 -30.63 -18.45 37.72
CA MET A 1 -29.57 -17.44 37.59
C MET A 1 -28.85 -17.65 36.24
N PRO A 2 -29.23 -16.94 35.15
CA PRO A 2 -28.61 -17.07 33.82
C PRO A 2 -27.79 -15.84 33.37
N SER A 3 -27.48 -14.89 34.26
CA SER A 3 -26.86 -13.60 33.90
C SER A 3 -25.34 -13.64 33.70
N GLU A 4 -24.64 -14.60 34.29
CA GLU A 4 -23.17 -14.66 34.23
C GLU A 4 -22.65 -15.27 32.92
N THR A 5 -23.39 -16.22 32.33
CA THR A 5 -23.02 -16.85 31.05
C THR A 5 -23.03 -15.87 29.89
N ARG A 6 -23.92 -14.86 29.91
CA ARG A 6 -23.97 -13.83 28.85
C ARG A 6 -22.84 -12.81 28.94
N ALA A 7 -22.36 -12.51 30.15
CA ALA A 7 -21.24 -11.59 30.35
C ALA A 7 -19.91 -12.19 29.85
N GLY A 8 -19.70 -13.50 30.06
CA GLY A 8 -18.51 -14.21 29.58
C GLY A 8 -18.42 -14.30 28.05
N VAL A 9 -19.55 -14.52 27.37
CA VAL A 9 -19.58 -14.60 25.89
C VAL A 9 -19.29 -13.25 25.24
N HIS A 10 -19.83 -12.14 25.77
CA HIS A 10 -19.50 -10.80 25.28
C HIS A 10 -18.07 -10.37 25.63
N ALA A 11 -17.49 -10.85 26.74
CA ALA A 11 -16.08 -10.61 27.07
C ALA A 11 -15.11 -11.40 26.17
N MET A 12 -15.50 -12.58 25.69
CA MET A 12 -14.73 -13.36 24.70
C MET A 12 -14.84 -12.77 23.29
N GLU A 13 -15.99 -12.22 22.91
CA GLU A 13 -16.19 -11.53 21.62
C GLU A 13 -15.40 -10.21 21.51
N ALA A 14 -15.15 -9.53 22.63
CA ALA A 14 -14.45 -8.24 22.68
C ALA A 14 -12.93 -8.34 22.57
N GLN A 15 -12.34 -9.53 22.66
CA GLN A 15 -10.90 -9.74 22.46
C GLN A 15 -10.58 -9.94 20.98
N GLY A 16 -10.83 -8.89 20.18
CA GLY A 16 -10.32 -8.83 18.82
C GLY A 16 -8.79 -8.97 18.87
N VAL A 17 -8.25 -9.99 18.18
CA VAL A 17 -6.80 -10.23 18.07
C VAL A 17 -6.09 -8.92 17.74
N SER A 18 -5.16 -8.49 18.59
CA SER A 18 -4.36 -7.29 18.36
C SER A 18 -3.54 -7.47 17.08
N LYS A 19 -3.63 -6.49 16.18
CA LYS A 19 -3.01 -6.55 14.84
C LYS A 19 -1.52 -6.28 14.95
N ASN A 20 -0.67 -7.11 14.31
CA ASN A 20 0.78 -6.94 14.37
C ASN A 20 1.27 -5.85 13.37
N PRO A 21 1.97 -4.79 13.83
CA PRO A 21 2.46 -3.72 12.98
C PRO A 21 3.45 -4.15 11.90
N TRP A 22 4.28 -5.15 12.20
CA TRP A 22 5.23 -5.71 11.23
C TRP A 22 4.51 -6.42 10.09
N VAL A 23 3.45 -7.17 10.40
CA VAL A 23 2.62 -7.84 9.39
C VAL A 23 1.93 -6.82 8.50
N ALA A 24 1.38 -5.75 9.09
CA ALA A 24 0.79 -4.64 8.34
C ALA A 24 1.81 -3.95 7.40
N GLY A 25 3.01 -3.69 7.89
CA GLY A 25 4.09 -3.08 7.10
C GLY A 25 4.55 -3.96 5.93
N ILE A 26 4.78 -5.25 6.18
CA ILE A 26 5.17 -6.22 5.15
C ILE A 26 4.08 -6.33 4.08
N LEU A 27 2.81 -6.42 4.48
CA LEU A 27 1.69 -6.45 3.55
C LEU A 27 1.67 -5.21 2.65
N SER A 28 1.81 -4.02 3.22
CA SER A 28 1.92 -2.78 2.43
C SER A 28 3.18 -2.71 1.55
N GLY A 29 4.25 -3.40 1.92
CA GLY A 29 5.46 -3.52 1.10
C GLY A 29 5.28 -4.39 -0.14
N VAL A 30 4.44 -5.43 -0.06
CA VAL A 30 4.09 -6.28 -1.21
C VAL A 30 3.22 -5.51 -2.20
N LEU A 31 2.19 -4.84 -1.70
CA LEU A 31 1.33 -3.99 -2.49
C LEU A 31 0.79 -2.87 -1.59
N PRO A 32 1.04 -1.59 -1.94
CA PRO A 32 0.49 -0.47 -1.19
C PRO A 32 -1.04 -0.59 -1.05
N GLY A 33 -1.54 -0.38 0.17
CA GLY A 33 -2.95 -0.57 0.54
C GLY A 33 -3.26 -1.88 1.27
N LEU A 34 -2.44 -2.94 1.16
CA LEU A 34 -2.73 -4.22 1.82
C LEU A 34 -2.64 -4.14 3.35
N GLY A 35 -1.68 -3.40 3.90
CA GLY A 35 -1.59 -3.20 5.34
C GLY A 35 -2.79 -2.43 5.90
N GLN A 36 -3.38 -1.52 5.10
CA GLN A 36 -4.61 -0.82 5.44
C GLN A 36 -5.82 -1.77 5.43
N PHE A 37 -5.90 -2.71 4.49
CA PHE A 37 -6.93 -3.75 4.52
C PHE A 37 -6.79 -4.68 5.73
N TYR A 38 -5.56 -5.09 6.07
CA TYR A 38 -5.29 -5.82 7.30
C TYR A 38 -5.74 -5.05 8.55
N ASN A 39 -5.53 -3.73 8.55
CA ASN A 39 -5.99 -2.84 9.61
C ASN A 39 -7.50 -2.58 9.60
N ARG A 40 -8.28 -3.13 8.65
CA ARG A 40 -9.71 -2.86 8.41
C ARG A 40 -10.00 -1.41 7.99
N GLN A 41 -9.01 -0.69 7.49
CA GLN A 41 -9.15 0.67 6.95
C GLN A 41 -9.42 0.63 5.45
N TRP A 42 -10.60 0.13 5.07
CA TRP A 42 -10.99 -0.10 3.67
C TRP A 42 -10.84 1.15 2.79
N GLY A 43 -11.26 2.32 3.27
CA GLY A 43 -11.15 3.57 2.50
C GLY A 43 -9.71 3.93 2.15
N LYS A 44 -8.78 3.82 3.11
CA LYS A 44 -7.36 4.06 2.84
C LYS A 44 -6.75 2.96 1.96
N GLY A 45 -7.13 1.70 2.20
CA GLY A 45 -6.67 0.57 1.39
C GLY A 45 -7.02 0.73 -0.08
N VAL A 46 -8.28 1.09 -0.37
CA VAL A 46 -8.73 1.41 -1.74
C VAL A 46 -7.99 2.62 -2.30
N GLY A 47 -7.80 3.69 -1.51
CA GLY A 47 -7.08 4.89 -1.95
C GLY A 47 -5.63 4.59 -2.39
N PHE A 48 -4.87 3.85 -1.58
CA PHE A 48 -3.50 3.45 -1.93
C PHE A 48 -3.46 2.50 -3.13
N LEU A 49 -4.38 1.54 -3.18
CA LEU A 49 -4.45 0.59 -4.29
C LEU A 49 -4.75 1.31 -5.61
N LEU A 50 -5.72 2.23 -5.62
CA LEU A 50 -6.03 3.05 -6.80
C LEU A 50 -4.84 3.93 -7.20
N GLY A 51 -4.17 4.56 -6.23
CA GLY A 51 -2.98 5.37 -6.50
C GLY A 51 -1.89 4.56 -7.21
N VAL A 52 -1.63 3.33 -6.74
CA VAL A 52 -0.67 2.41 -7.38
C VAL A 52 -1.13 1.98 -8.76
N VAL A 53 -2.38 1.54 -8.91
CA VAL A 53 -2.91 1.07 -10.20
C VAL A 53 -2.84 2.19 -11.24
N ILE A 54 -3.27 3.41 -10.90
CA ILE A 54 -3.20 4.56 -11.81
C ILE A 54 -1.76 4.82 -12.20
N THR A 55 -0.84 4.86 -11.22
CA THR A 55 0.56 5.17 -11.50
C THR A 55 1.20 4.10 -12.39
N ILE A 56 0.91 2.81 -12.15
CA ILE A 56 1.38 1.70 -13.00
C ILE A 56 0.80 1.80 -14.40
N VAL A 57 -0.51 2.04 -14.55
CA VAL A 57 -1.17 2.16 -15.87
C VAL A 57 -0.54 3.30 -16.67
N VAL A 58 -0.33 4.46 -16.04
CA VAL A 58 0.30 5.61 -16.69
C VAL A 58 1.76 5.29 -17.06
N LEU A 59 2.50 4.64 -16.16
CA LEU A 59 3.88 4.23 -16.41
C LEU A 59 3.97 3.29 -17.62
N LEU A 60 3.18 2.20 -17.62
CA LEU A 60 3.17 1.21 -18.70
C LEU A 60 2.73 1.82 -20.03
N SER A 61 1.76 2.75 -20.01
CA SER A 61 1.32 3.48 -21.21
C SER A 61 2.39 4.46 -21.73
N SER A 62 3.29 4.90 -20.86
CA SER A 62 4.37 5.84 -21.19
C SER A 62 5.64 5.13 -21.66
N VAL A 63 5.80 3.83 -21.40
CA VAL A 63 6.98 3.08 -21.86
C VAL A 63 6.84 2.76 -23.34
N ASN A 64 7.82 3.22 -24.12
CA ASN A 64 7.96 2.87 -25.53
C ASN A 64 9.23 2.01 -25.70
N LEU A 65 9.05 0.74 -26.07
CA LEU A 65 10.14 -0.23 -26.21
C LEU A 65 11.14 0.17 -27.31
N ASP A 66 10.65 0.75 -28.42
CA ASP A 66 11.51 1.24 -29.50
C ASP A 66 12.35 2.43 -29.03
N ALA A 67 11.76 3.32 -28.22
CA ALA A 67 12.49 4.45 -27.64
C ALA A 67 13.55 3.98 -26.63
N LEU A 68 13.26 2.93 -25.85
CA LEU A 68 14.24 2.33 -24.95
C LEU A 68 15.40 1.67 -25.70
N GLN A 69 15.11 0.93 -26.78
CA GLN A 69 16.15 0.33 -27.60
C GLN A 69 17.03 1.40 -28.26
N ARG A 70 16.43 2.43 -28.84
CA ARG A 70 17.19 3.56 -29.40
C ARG A 70 18.06 4.23 -28.36
N ALA A 71 17.53 4.49 -27.17
CA ALA A 71 18.30 5.10 -26.10
C ALA A 71 19.50 4.23 -25.66
N ALA A 72 19.35 2.90 -25.69
CA ALA A 72 20.44 1.97 -25.40
C ALA A 72 21.53 1.99 -26.48
N GLU A 73 21.15 2.15 -27.75
CA GLU A 73 22.07 2.15 -28.89
C GLU A 73 22.76 3.52 -29.11
N SER A 74 22.03 4.63 -28.95
CA SER A 74 22.52 5.98 -29.21
C SER A 74 23.08 6.69 -27.98
N GLY A 75 22.79 6.19 -26.78
CA GLY A 75 23.10 6.87 -25.52
C GLY A 75 22.26 8.13 -25.26
N THR A 76 21.29 8.45 -26.12
CA THR A 76 20.39 9.58 -25.93
C THR A 76 19.14 9.13 -25.17
N PRO A 77 18.78 9.77 -24.06
CA PRO A 77 17.60 9.36 -23.29
C PRO A 77 16.30 9.50 -24.12
N PRO A 78 15.26 8.71 -23.81
CA PRO A 78 13.95 8.87 -24.42
C PRO A 78 13.36 10.27 -24.20
N ASP A 79 12.60 10.78 -25.17
CA ASP A 79 11.99 12.13 -25.11
C ASP A 79 11.10 12.35 -23.87
N ASN A 80 10.54 11.28 -23.32
CA ASN A 80 9.67 11.30 -22.14
C ASN A 80 10.38 10.89 -20.84
N ILE A 81 11.72 10.89 -20.79
CA ILE A 81 12.48 10.49 -19.60
C ILE A 81 12.08 11.30 -18.34
N GLY A 82 11.77 12.60 -18.48
CA GLY A 82 11.33 13.44 -17.36
C GLY A 82 10.02 12.95 -16.74
N LEU A 83 9.08 12.48 -17.57
CA LEU A 83 7.81 11.91 -17.11
C LEU A 83 8.06 10.58 -16.40
N LEU A 84 8.88 9.69 -16.98
CA LEU A 84 9.21 8.39 -16.38
C LEU A 84 9.87 8.56 -15.01
N PHE A 85 10.82 9.49 -14.87
CA PHE A 85 11.44 9.82 -13.58
C PHE A 85 10.42 10.35 -12.57
N SER A 86 9.54 11.25 -13.00
CA SER A 86 8.50 11.81 -12.13
C SER A 86 7.55 10.72 -11.62
N LEU A 87 7.10 9.82 -12.49
CA LEU A 87 6.25 8.69 -12.13
C LEU A 87 6.95 7.71 -11.18
N ALA A 88 8.25 7.47 -11.36
CA ALA A 88 9.03 6.63 -10.46
C ALA A 88 9.11 7.23 -9.05
N ILE A 89 9.36 8.54 -8.94
CA ILE A 89 9.39 9.24 -7.64
C ILE A 89 8.01 9.20 -6.98
N VAL A 90 6.94 9.47 -7.72
CA VAL A 90 5.57 9.40 -7.21
C VAL A 90 5.24 7.99 -6.71
N SER A 91 5.59 6.97 -7.49
CA SER A 91 5.39 5.56 -7.10
C SER A 91 6.10 5.24 -5.79
N LEU A 92 7.36 5.65 -5.66
CA LEU A 92 8.15 5.42 -4.45
C LEU A 92 7.55 6.16 -3.25
N ALA A 93 7.12 7.41 -3.44
CA ALA A 93 6.50 8.20 -2.38
C ALA A 93 5.19 7.54 -1.89
N ILE A 94 4.34 7.06 -2.80
CA ILE A 94 3.11 6.33 -2.46
C ILE A 94 3.43 5.05 -1.70
N ALA A 95 4.44 4.28 -2.14
CA ALA A 95 4.82 3.03 -1.49
C ALA A 95 5.34 3.25 -0.07
N VAL A 96 6.31 4.17 0.10
CA VAL A 96 6.86 4.52 1.41
C VAL A 96 5.75 5.02 2.33
N TRP A 97 4.87 5.87 1.81
CA TRP A 97 3.76 6.42 2.60
C TRP A 97 2.77 5.34 3.03
N SER A 98 2.42 4.42 2.14
CA SER A 98 1.53 3.29 2.46
C SER A 98 2.10 2.36 3.52
N ILE A 99 3.42 2.12 3.52
CA ILE A 99 4.08 1.26 4.51
C ILE A 99 4.05 1.95 5.89
N ALA A 100 4.46 3.22 5.95
CA ALA A 100 4.47 4.00 7.18
C ALA A 100 3.06 4.12 7.80
N ASP A 101 2.05 4.46 7.00
CA ASP A 101 0.66 4.58 7.47
C ASP A 101 0.11 3.25 8.00
N ALA A 102 0.42 2.12 7.35
CA ALA A 102 -0.02 0.80 7.81
C ALA A 102 0.63 0.39 9.15
N ALA A 103 1.94 0.60 9.28
CA ALA A 103 2.68 0.26 10.50
C ALA A 103 2.23 1.14 11.69
N TRP A 104 2.10 2.45 11.49
CA TRP A 104 1.64 3.37 12.54
C TRP A 104 0.20 3.10 12.95
N THR A 105 -0.68 2.84 11.98
CA THR A 105 -2.09 2.53 12.25
C THR A 105 -2.22 1.27 13.10
N ALA A 106 -1.48 0.22 12.78
CA ALA A 106 -1.51 -1.03 13.54
C ALA A 106 -1.05 -0.81 14.99
N ASN A 107 0.03 -0.04 15.19
CA ASN A 107 0.55 0.25 16.53
C ASN A 107 -0.45 1.05 17.40
N ARG A 108 -1.15 2.03 16.81
CA ARG A 108 -2.21 2.79 17.50
C ARG A 108 -3.40 1.93 17.91
N SER A 109 -3.67 0.82 17.21
CA SER A 109 -4.76 -0.09 17.58
C SER A 109 -4.42 -1.03 18.75
N GLN A 110 -3.17 -0.99 19.24
CA GLN A 110 -2.72 -1.75 20.42
C GLN A 110 -2.70 -0.94 21.72
N MET A 111 -2.88 0.38 21.65
CA MET A 111 -2.99 1.30 22.80
C MET A 111 -4.45 1.56 23.14
#